data_AF-A0A852L583-F1
#
_entry.id   AF-A0A852L583-F1
#
_cell.length_a   1.000
_cell.length_b   1.000
_cell.length_c   1.000
_cell.angle_alpha   90.00
_cell.angle_beta   90.00
_cell.angle_gamma   90.00
#
_symmetry.space_group_name_H-M   'P 1'
#
loop_
_entity.id
_entity.type
_entity.pdbx_description
1 polymer ?
#
loop_
_entity_poly.entity_id
_entity_poly.type
_entity_poly.pdbx_seq_one_letter_code
_entity_poly.pdbx_strand_id
1 'polypeptide(L)'
;NVICSIVFSKRYDYKDKKFLAPMKNMNNVFEMTSSLSGQLYQMFSKILDYLPGPHNNIFGEFDALKAFVAEEVKTHQASLDPSSPQDFIDCFLVKMQEEKDQPNSSFHMKNLITTTFDLFIAGSETTSTTVRYGLLLLLKHPHVQG
;
A
#
# COMPACT_ATOMS: atom_id res chain seq x y z
N ASN A 1 -5.54 -8.50 -3.06
CA ASN A 1 -6.85 -9.18 -2.86
C ASN A 1 -7.16 -9.51 -1.40
N VAL A 2 -6.37 -10.33 -0.68
CA VAL A 2 -6.66 -10.62 0.74
C VAL A 2 -6.68 -9.35 1.59
N ILE A 3 -5.59 -8.58 1.59
CA ILE A 3 -5.55 -7.30 2.32
C ILE A 3 -6.62 -6.32 1.82
N CYS A 4 -6.86 -6.26 0.51
CA CYS A 4 -7.92 -5.42 -0.08
C CYS A 4 -9.32 -5.73 0.48
N SER A 5 -9.62 -7.01 0.77
CA SER A 5 -10.90 -7.35 1.39
C SER A 5 -11.02 -6.91 2.84
N ILE A 6 -9.88 -6.69 3.52
CA ILE A 6 -9.83 -6.19 4.90
C ILE A 6 -9.86 -4.66 4.93
N VAL A 7 -9.21 -4.00 3.96
CA VAL A 7 -9.07 -2.54 3.95
C VAL A 7 -10.07 -1.79 3.08
N PHE A 8 -10.66 -2.43 2.07
CA PHE A 8 -11.57 -1.80 1.10
C PHE A 8 -12.89 -2.57 0.90
N SER A 9 -13.11 -3.65 1.67
CA SER A 9 -14.20 -4.62 1.45
C SER A 9 -14.30 -5.14 0.00
N LYS A 10 -13.19 -5.09 -0.75
CA LYS A 10 -13.15 -5.40 -2.19
C LYS A 10 -12.21 -6.55 -2.52
N ARG A 11 -12.65 -7.36 -3.48
CA ARG A 11 -11.81 -8.29 -4.23
C ARG A 11 -11.82 -7.86 -5.69
N TYR A 12 -10.64 -7.53 -6.20
CA TYR A 12 -10.47 -7.11 -7.57
C TYR A 12 -10.31 -8.32 -8.48
N ASP A 13 -10.89 -8.23 -9.68
CA ASP A 13 -10.60 -9.19 -10.74
C ASP A 13 -9.11 -9.13 -11.09
N TYR A 14 -8.49 -10.29 -11.33
CA TYR A 14 -7.07 -10.37 -11.63
C TYR A 14 -6.64 -9.64 -12.91
N LYS A 15 -7.59 -9.31 -13.79
CA LYS A 15 -7.37 -8.56 -15.03
C LYS A 15 -7.83 -7.10 -14.93
N ASP A 16 -8.31 -6.66 -13.77
CA ASP A 16 -8.72 -5.27 -13.57
C ASP A 16 -7.51 -4.34 -13.74
N LYS A 17 -7.53 -3.52 -14.78
CA LYS A 17 -6.45 -2.57 -15.09
C LYS A 17 -6.27 -1.54 -13.98
N LYS A 18 -7.34 -1.13 -13.30
CA LYS A 18 -7.26 -0.20 -12.16
C LYS A 18 -6.51 -0.82 -11.00
N PHE A 19 -6.59 -2.13 -10.81
CA PHE A 19 -5.89 -2.85 -9.76
C PHE A 19 -4.46 -3.28 -10.16
N LEU A 20 -4.24 -3.59 -11.44
CA LEU A 20 -2.90 -3.94 -11.93
C LEU A 20 -1.93 -2.76 -11.89
N ALA A 21 -2.42 -1.53 -12.07
CA ALA A 21 -1.59 -0.32 -11.97
C ALA A 21 -0.90 -0.19 -10.59
N PRO A 22 -1.61 -0.13 -9.44
CA PRO A 22 -0.98 -0.06 -8.13
C PRO A 22 -0.10 -1.28 -7.83
N MET A 23 -0.44 -2.48 -8.31
CA MET A 23 0.46 -3.64 -8.17
C MET A 23 1.80 -3.41 -8.89
N LYS A 24 1.79 -2.80 -10.08
CA LYS A 24 3.02 -2.42 -10.78
C LYS A 24 3.79 -1.35 -10.01
N ASN A 25 3.12 -0.33 -9.50
CA ASN A 25 3.77 0.72 -8.69
C ASN A 25 4.47 0.13 -7.45
N MET A 26 3.84 -0.84 -6.76
CA MET A 26 4.45 -1.53 -5.61
C MET A 26 5.73 -2.29 -5.99
N ASN A 27 5.70 -3.04 -7.10
CA ASN A 27 6.88 -3.75 -7.59
C ASN A 27 8.02 -2.78 -7.93
N ASN A 28 7.71 -1.66 -8.60
CA ASN A 28 8.69 -0.63 -8.92
C ASN A 28 9.33 -0.03 -7.65
N VAL A 29 8.52 0.27 -6.63
CA VAL A 29 9.00 0.74 -5.32
C VAL A 29 9.93 -0.31 -4.70
N PHE A 30 9.53 -1.57 -4.66
CA PHE A 30 10.32 -2.64 -4.07
C PHE A 30 11.67 -2.85 -4.78
N GLU A 31 11.66 -2.86 -6.11
CA GLU A 31 12.87 -2.95 -6.93
C GLU A 31 13.81 -1.77 -6.69
N MET A 32 13.28 -0.55 -6.69
CA MET A 32 14.08 0.66 -6.50
C MET A 32 14.68 0.71 -5.09
N THR A 33 13.88 0.49 -4.04
CA THR A 33 14.35 0.45 -2.65
C THR A 33 15.41 -0.62 -2.39
N SER A 34 15.33 -1.74 -3.10
CA SER A 34 16.31 -2.84 -3.02
C SER A 34 17.57 -2.59 -3.86
N SER A 35 17.54 -1.64 -4.81
CA SER A 35 18.65 -1.33 -5.71
C SER A 35 19.78 -0.57 -5.00
N LEU A 36 20.98 -0.59 -5.61
CA LEU A 36 22.11 0.21 -5.13
C LEU A 36 21.77 1.71 -5.09
N SER A 37 21.03 2.22 -6.08
CA SER A 37 20.62 3.62 -6.11
C SER A 37 19.68 3.97 -4.95
N GLY A 38 18.73 3.09 -4.63
CA GLY A 38 17.81 3.28 -3.52
C GLY A 38 18.51 3.23 -2.17
N GLN A 39 19.46 2.31 -1.99
CA GLN A 39 20.26 2.21 -0.77
C GLN A 39 21.16 3.44 -0.58
N LEU A 40 21.81 3.92 -1.65
CA LEU A 40 22.61 5.15 -1.60
C LEU A 40 21.74 6.37 -1.27
N TYR A 41 20.55 6.46 -1.87
CA TYR A 41 19.57 7.50 -1.56
C TYR A 41 19.18 7.48 -0.07
N GLN A 42 18.88 6.30 0.48
CA GLN A 42 18.53 6.17 1.90
C GLN A 42 19.66 6.63 2.83
N MET A 43 20.92 6.39 2.46
CA MET A 43 22.08 6.79 3.27
C MET A 43 22.42 8.29 3.14
N PHE A 44 22.23 8.86 1.95
CA PHE A 44 22.72 10.21 1.62
C PHE A 44 21.62 11.13 1.04
N SER A 45 20.38 10.97 1.49
CA SER A 45 19.21 11.70 0.97
C SER A 45 19.42 13.22 0.96
N LYS A 46 19.97 13.79 2.04
CA LYS A 46 20.26 15.24 2.15
C LYS A 46 21.13 15.81 1.04
N ILE A 47 21.93 14.98 0.37
CA ILE A 47 22.78 15.38 -0.77
C ILE A 47 22.08 15.02 -2.08
N LEU A 48 21.55 13.79 -2.16
CA LEU A 48 20.98 13.23 -3.38
C LEU A 48 19.61 13.84 -3.76
N ASP A 49 18.89 14.46 -2.82
CA ASP A 49 17.67 15.23 -3.08
C ASP A 49 17.89 16.38 -4.07
N TYR A 50 19.11 16.94 -4.10
CA TYR A 50 19.46 18.03 -5.00
C TYR A 50 20.03 17.54 -6.34
N LEU A 51 20.20 16.23 -6.51
CA LEU A 51 20.80 15.63 -7.71
C LEU A 51 19.75 14.87 -8.53
N PRO A 52 19.80 14.96 -9.87
CA PRO A 52 18.93 14.14 -10.71
C PRO A 52 19.32 12.67 -10.59
N GLY A 53 18.33 11.78 -10.63
CA GLY A 53 18.58 10.35 -10.60
C GLY A 53 17.30 9.52 -10.55
N PRO A 54 17.41 8.20 -10.74
CA PRO A 54 16.27 7.29 -10.75
C PRO A 54 15.56 7.20 -9.38
N HIS A 55 16.24 7.58 -8.29
CA HIS A 55 15.64 7.66 -6.95
C HIS A 55 14.46 8.64 -6.88
N ASN A 56 14.45 9.70 -7.71
CA ASN A 56 13.36 10.68 -7.71
C ASN A 56 12.04 10.10 -8.24
N ASN A 57 12.08 9.02 -9.02
CA ASN A 57 10.88 8.41 -9.59
C ASN A 57 9.99 7.76 -8.51
N ILE A 58 10.57 7.33 -7.38
CA ILE A 58 9.83 6.60 -6.33
C ILE A 58 8.74 7.44 -5.68
N PHE A 59 8.94 8.75 -5.60
CA PHE A 59 7.96 9.65 -5.01
C PHE A 59 6.68 9.66 -5.85
N GLY A 60 6.82 9.67 -7.19
CA GLY A 60 5.68 9.53 -8.09
C GLY A 60 4.98 8.18 -7.97
N GLU A 61 5.72 7.09 -7.75
CA GLU A 61 5.14 5.76 -7.51
C GLU A 61 4.33 5.73 -6.19
N PHE A 62 4.87 6.31 -5.12
CA PHE A 62 4.18 6.44 -3.84
C PHE A 62 2.96 7.35 -3.92
N ASP A 63 3.06 8.47 -4.64
CA ASP A 63 1.94 9.39 -4.84
C ASP A 63 0.81 8.72 -5.63
N ALA A 64 1.12 7.93 -6.65
CA ALA A 64 0.13 7.14 -7.38
C ALA A 64 -0.58 6.11 -6.49
N LEU A 65 0.17 5.42 -5.62
CA LEU A 65 -0.38 4.46 -4.66
C LEU A 65 -1.29 5.14 -3.62
N LYS A 66 -0.86 6.28 -3.08
CA LYS A 66 -1.69 7.08 -2.15
C LYS A 66 -2.93 7.64 -2.85
N ALA A 67 -2.83 8.04 -4.11
CA ALA A 67 -3.97 8.51 -4.90
C ALA A 67 -5.01 7.41 -5.11
N PHE A 68 -4.58 6.18 -5.39
CA PHE A 68 -5.45 5.01 -5.45
C PHE A 68 -6.19 4.78 -4.12
N VAL A 69 -5.46 4.80 -3.00
CA VAL A 69 -6.07 4.69 -1.67
C VAL A 69 -7.04 5.83 -1.39
N ALA A 70 -6.72 7.06 -1.78
CA ALA A 70 -7.59 8.21 -1.61
C ALA A 70 -8.89 8.10 -2.42
N GLU A 71 -8.86 7.52 -3.63
CA GLU A 71 -10.06 7.22 -4.43
C GLU A 71 -10.96 6.19 -3.71
N GLU A 72 -10.35 5.15 -3.14
CA GLU A 72 -11.07 4.18 -2.32
C GLU A 72 -11.69 4.82 -1.08
N VAL A 73 -10.92 5.61 -0.31
CA VAL A 73 -11.43 6.34 0.86
C VAL A 73 -12.60 7.25 0.49
N LYS A 74 -12.52 7.98 -0.62
CA LYS A 74 -13.60 8.84 -1.10
C LYS A 74 -14.87 8.05 -1.40
N THR A 75 -14.73 6.85 -1.96
CA THR A 75 -15.86 5.95 -2.24
C THR A 75 -16.54 5.53 -0.94
N HIS A 76 -15.77 5.12 0.08
CA HIS A 76 -16.30 4.73 1.38
C HIS A 76 -16.97 5.90 2.10
N GLN A 77 -16.37 7.11 2.06
CA GLN A 77 -16.98 8.30 2.63
C GLN A 77 -18.37 8.60 2.04
N ALA A 78 -18.57 8.34 0.74
CA ALA A 78 -19.84 8.61 0.07
C ALA A 78 -20.94 7.59 0.43
N SER A 79 -20.58 6.38 0.85
CA SER A 79 -21.50 5.28 1.15
C SER A 79 -21.45 4.81 2.61
N LEU A 80 -20.79 5.56 3.50
CA LEU A 80 -20.55 5.16 4.87
C LEU A 80 -21.87 4.98 5.64
N ASP A 81 -22.05 3.80 6.23
CA ASP A 81 -23.06 3.54 7.26
C ASP A 81 -22.35 3.39 8.62
N PRO A 82 -22.42 4.41 9.49
CA PRO A 82 -21.76 4.37 10.80
C PRO A 82 -22.26 3.23 11.71
N SER A 83 -23.45 2.69 11.45
CA SER A 83 -24.01 1.59 12.25
C SER A 83 -23.49 0.21 11.85
N SER A 84 -22.85 0.10 10.68
CA SER A 84 -22.38 -1.17 10.13
C SER A 84 -21.09 -0.99 9.32
N PRO A 85 -19.96 -0.63 9.95
CA PRO A 85 -18.67 -0.49 9.27
C PRO A 85 -18.21 -1.83 8.69
N GLN A 86 -17.80 -1.84 7.42
CA GLN A 86 -17.52 -3.08 6.68
C GLN A 86 -16.05 -3.46 6.62
N ASP A 87 -15.16 -2.47 6.73
CA ASP A 87 -13.72 -2.64 6.61
C ASP A 87 -12.95 -1.61 7.44
N PHE A 88 -11.62 -1.64 7.30
CA PHE A 88 -10.72 -0.72 8.00
C PHE A 88 -11.04 0.76 7.73
N ILE A 89 -11.35 1.13 6.48
CA ILE A 89 -11.61 2.53 6.13
C ILE A 89 -12.87 3.00 6.83
N ASP A 90 -13.95 2.22 6.77
CA ASP A 90 -15.20 2.57 7.45
C ASP A 90 -15.00 2.71 8.96
N CYS A 91 -14.30 1.75 9.58
CA CYS A 91 -13.99 1.81 11.01
C CYS A 91 -13.22 3.09 11.38
N PHE A 92 -12.23 3.47 10.56
CA PHE A 92 -11.45 4.69 10.79
C PHE A 92 -12.29 5.94 10.59
N LEU A 93 -13.16 5.98 9.57
CA LEU A 93 -14.06 7.09 9.30
C LEU A 93 -15.08 7.28 10.44
N VAL A 94 -15.66 6.22 10.97
CA VAL A 94 -16.53 6.27 12.15
C VAL A 94 -15.76 6.82 13.35
N LYS A 95 -14.55 6.32 13.58
CA LYS A 95 -13.71 6.80 14.68
C LYS A 95 -13.35 8.28 14.55
N MET A 96 -13.08 8.74 13.34
CA MET A 96 -12.84 10.15 13.02
C MET A 96 -14.08 11.03 13.30
N GLN A 97 -15.30 10.51 13.13
CA GLN A 97 -16.53 11.23 13.50
C GLN A 97 -16.73 11.31 15.01
N GLU A 98 -16.43 10.23 15.75
CA GLU A 98 -16.49 10.19 17.21
C GLU A 98 -15.52 11.18 17.87
N GLU A 99 -14.35 11.39 17.24
CA GLU A 99 -13.27 12.21 17.79
C GLU A 99 -13.16 13.59 17.15
N LYS A 100 -14.16 14.02 16.38
CA LYS A 100 -14.13 15.29 15.61
C LYS A 100 -13.84 16.53 16.47
N ASP A 101 -14.23 16.51 17.75
CA ASP A 101 -14.08 17.63 18.69
C ASP A 101 -12.77 17.53 19.51
N GLN A 102 -11.92 16.54 19.24
CA GLN A 102 -10.64 16.34 19.90
C GLN A 102 -9.50 16.93 19.06
N PRO A 103 -8.92 18.07 19.43
CA PRO A 103 -7.94 18.79 18.60
C PRO A 103 -6.61 18.03 18.38
N ASN A 104 -6.31 17.06 19.25
CA ASN A 104 -5.09 16.24 19.20
C ASN A 104 -5.36 14.81 18.73
N SER A 105 -6.53 14.54 18.12
CA SER A 105 -6.83 13.19 17.61
C SER A 105 -5.91 12.82 16.45
N SER A 106 -5.41 11.59 16.48
CA SER A 106 -4.67 10.97 15.37
C SER A 106 -5.60 10.53 14.23
N PHE A 107 -6.93 10.55 14.45
CA PHE A 107 -7.91 10.13 13.46
C PHE A 107 -8.28 11.32 12.57
N HIS A 108 -7.49 11.51 11.52
CA HIS A 108 -7.74 12.51 10.49
C HIS A 108 -7.40 11.96 9.10
N MET A 109 -7.91 12.62 8.06
CA MET A 109 -7.85 12.13 6.66
C MET A 109 -6.44 11.73 6.20
N LYS A 110 -5.42 12.55 6.51
CA LYS A 110 -4.02 12.24 6.15
C LYS A 110 -3.54 10.92 6.77
N ASN A 111 -3.89 10.63 8.02
CA ASN A 111 -3.49 9.39 8.68
C ASN A 111 -4.31 8.20 8.18
N LEU A 112 -5.59 8.39 7.85
CA LEU A 112 -6.40 7.36 7.20
C LEU A 112 -5.75 6.90 5.89
N ILE A 113 -5.44 7.83 4.99
CA ILE A 113 -4.83 7.53 3.69
C ILE A 113 -3.46 6.87 3.90
N THR A 114 -2.62 7.44 4.77
CA THR A 114 -1.25 6.93 5.01
C THR A 114 -1.27 5.52 5.61
N THR A 115 -2.08 5.29 6.64
CA THR A 115 -2.17 3.98 7.32
C THR A 115 -2.75 2.92 6.38
N THR A 116 -3.78 3.27 5.60
CA THR A 116 -4.37 2.34 4.63
C THR A 116 -3.38 1.98 3.52
N PHE A 117 -2.62 2.97 3.05
CA PHE A 117 -1.51 2.77 2.11
C PHE A 117 -0.43 1.84 2.71
N ASP A 118 -0.03 2.05 3.96
CA ASP A 118 0.98 1.22 4.64
C ASP A 118 0.52 -0.23 4.73
N LEU A 119 -0.73 -0.46 5.18
CA LEU A 119 -1.34 -1.80 5.25
C LEU A 119 -1.38 -2.46 3.86
N PHE A 120 -1.77 -1.70 2.83
CA PHE A 120 -1.92 -2.21 1.47
C PHE A 120 -0.59 -2.65 0.86
N ILE A 121 0.48 -1.86 0.98
CA ILE A 121 1.82 -2.23 0.50
C ILE A 121 2.37 -3.40 1.31
N ALA A 122 2.39 -3.26 2.64
CA ALA A 122 3.04 -4.23 3.52
C ALA A 122 2.43 -5.62 3.36
N GLY A 123 1.10 -5.72 3.30
CA GLY A 123 0.39 -6.99 3.16
C GLY A 123 0.48 -7.62 1.77
N SER A 124 0.67 -6.81 0.72
CA SER A 124 0.65 -7.31 -0.67
C SER A 124 2.03 -7.78 -1.12
N GLU A 125 3.04 -6.91 -1.05
CA GLU A 125 4.33 -7.15 -1.72
C GLU A 125 5.15 -8.24 -1.02
N THR A 126 5.26 -8.16 0.32
CA THR A 126 6.05 -9.11 1.12
C THR A 126 5.53 -10.56 0.99
N THR A 127 4.21 -10.73 1.08
CA THR A 127 3.55 -12.03 0.95
C THR A 127 3.71 -12.58 -0.47
N SER A 128 3.48 -11.75 -1.50
CA SER A 128 3.64 -12.12 -2.91
C SER A 128 5.06 -12.60 -3.20
N THR A 129 6.06 -11.81 -2.78
CA THR A 129 7.48 -12.15 -2.96
C THR A 129 7.84 -13.43 -2.20
N THR A 130 7.39 -13.61 -0.96
CA THR A 130 7.65 -14.82 -0.18
C THR A 130 7.08 -16.07 -0.86
N VAL A 131 5.84 -16.02 -1.33
CA VAL A 131 5.22 -17.14 -2.05
C VAL A 131 5.98 -17.44 -3.35
N ARG A 132 6.36 -16.41 -4.11
CA ARG A 132 7.14 -16.57 -5.35
C ARG A 132 8.49 -17.25 -5.09
N TYR A 133 9.19 -16.84 -4.04
CA TYR A 133 10.45 -17.47 -3.63
C TYR A 133 10.24 -18.88 -3.07
N GLY A 134 9.18 -19.11 -2.31
CA GLY A 134 8.81 -20.45 -1.82
C GLY A 134 8.62 -21.44 -2.97
N LEU A 135 7.87 -21.04 -4.00
CA LEU A 135 7.70 -21.86 -5.22
C LEU A 135 9.03 -22.10 -5.95
N LEU A 136 9.86 -21.08 -6.08
CA LEU A 136 11.20 -21.21 -6.69
C LEU A 136 12.08 -22.21 -5.92
N LEU A 137 12.04 -22.18 -4.60
CA LEU A 137 12.79 -23.10 -3.75
C LEU A 137 12.27 -24.54 -3.87
N LEU A 138 10.94 -24.74 -3.93
CA LEU A 138 10.36 -26.06 -4.16
C LEU A 138 10.80 -26.66 -5.51
N LEU A 139 10.83 -25.84 -6.58
CA LEU A 139 11.33 -26.27 -7.89
C LEU A 139 12.82 -26.63 -7.86
N LYS A 140 13.62 -25.91 -7.07
CA LYS A 140 15.06 -26.17 -6.92
C LYS A 140 15.35 -27.41 -6.05
N HIS A 141 14.46 -27.74 -5.12
CA HIS A 141 14.62 -28.82 -4.15
C HIS A 141 13.44 -29.81 -4.21
N PRO A 142 13.28 -30.57 -5.31
CA PRO A 142 12.10 -31.41 -5.55
C PRO A 142 11.89 -32.51 -4.50
N HIS A 143 12.95 -32.92 -3.78
CA HIS A 143 12.88 -33.89 -2.69
C HIS A 143 12.17 -33.37 -1.44
N VAL A 144 11.97 -32.05 -1.30
CA VAL A 144 11.23 -31.44 -0.17
C VAL A 144 9.72 -31.43 -0.44
N GLN A 145 9.31 -31.48 -1.70
CA GLN A 145 7.89 -31.48 -2.10
C GLN A 145 7.24 -32.88 -1.97
N GLY A 146 8.07 -33.93 -1.86
CA GLY A 146 7.66 -35.34 -1.81
C GLY A 146 7.49 -35.90 -0.41
#